data_AF-A0A951XLE5-F1
#
_entry.id   AF-A0A951XLE5-F1
#
_cell.length_a   1.000
_cell.length_b   1.000
_cell.length_c   1.000
_cell.angle_alpha   90.00
_cell.angle_beta   90.00
_cell.angle_gamma   90.00
#
_symmetry.space_group_name_H-M   'P 1'
#
loop_
_entity.id
_entity.type
_entity.pdbx_description
1 polymer ?
#
loop_
_entity_poly.entity_id
_entity_poly.type
_entity_poly.pdbx_seq_one_letter_code
_entity_poly.pdbx_strand_id
1 'polypeptide(L)'
;MDKIPFTNETDRFVHVGGVMIPPHDTRDVDPRLLAGATTESPAPAAEDDDPLLAILDAKVGAAIVGLPALSNEELARLGELEAAHKNRKTLIEAIAVEQLARAEKAAAENTPGASDDPADDPAPNGAGEAGGGGED
;
A
#
# COMPACT_ATOMS: atom_id res chain seq x y z
N MET A 1 -41.91 -20.84 -20.33
CA MET A 1 -41.79 -19.39 -20.09
C MET A 1 -40.87 -19.23 -18.90
N ASP A 2 -39.58 -19.16 -19.15
CA ASP A 2 -38.59 -18.87 -18.14
C ASP A 2 -38.70 -17.37 -17.85
N LYS A 3 -39.35 -17.01 -16.75
CA LYS A 3 -39.37 -15.64 -16.26
C LYS A 3 -38.41 -15.53 -15.09
N ILE A 4 -37.63 -14.46 -15.06
CA ILE A 4 -36.74 -14.15 -13.95
C ILE A 4 -37.24 -12.93 -13.20
N PRO A 5 -37.07 -12.87 -11.88
CA PRO A 5 -37.34 -11.65 -11.13
C PRO A 5 -36.32 -10.59 -11.56
N PHE A 6 -36.80 -9.41 -11.94
CA PHE A 6 -36.00 -8.23 -12.22
C PHE A 6 -36.44 -7.10 -11.29
N THR A 7 -35.47 -6.50 -10.59
CA THR A 7 -35.68 -5.35 -9.72
C THR A 7 -35.27 -4.09 -10.46
N ASN A 8 -36.15 -3.09 -10.49
CA ASN A 8 -35.82 -1.79 -11.03
C ASN A 8 -35.15 -0.93 -9.94
N GLU A 9 -33.83 -0.75 -10.03
CA GLU A 9 -33.04 0.04 -9.08
C GLU A 9 -33.05 1.55 -9.39
N THR A 10 -33.78 1.98 -10.41
CA THR A 10 -33.83 3.38 -10.85
C THR A 10 -35.05 4.11 -10.29
N ASP A 11 -34.97 5.44 -10.16
CA ASP A 11 -36.10 6.30 -9.76
C ASP A 11 -37.13 6.54 -10.88
N ARG A 12 -37.10 5.74 -11.96
CA ARG A 12 -38.00 5.87 -13.12
C ARG A 12 -38.61 4.54 -13.48
N PHE A 13 -39.73 4.55 -14.21
CA PHE A 13 -40.34 3.32 -14.70
C PHE A 13 -39.49 2.67 -15.78
N VAL A 14 -39.20 1.37 -15.60
CA VAL A 14 -38.50 0.54 -16.59
C VAL A 14 -39.50 -0.34 -17.31
N HIS A 15 -39.38 -0.46 -18.63
CA HIS A 15 -40.24 -1.30 -19.46
C HIS A 15 -39.42 -2.46 -20.04
N VAL A 16 -39.78 -3.69 -19.67
CA VAL A 16 -39.18 -4.92 -20.22
C VAL A 16 -40.23 -5.64 -21.04
N GLY A 17 -40.13 -5.52 -22.36
CA GLY A 17 -41.18 -5.99 -23.26
C GLY A 17 -42.51 -5.29 -22.99
N GLY A 18 -43.50 -6.05 -22.49
CA GLY A 18 -44.82 -5.55 -22.08
C GLY A 18 -45.01 -5.35 -20.57
N VAL A 19 -43.96 -5.54 -19.76
CA VAL A 19 -44.02 -5.40 -18.30
C VAL A 19 -43.42 -4.07 -17.89
N MET A 20 -44.23 -3.23 -17.24
CA MET A 20 -43.78 -1.98 -16.62
C MET A 20 -43.40 -2.25 -15.16
N ILE A 21 -42.22 -1.79 -14.76
CA ILE A 21 -41.61 -2.04 -13.46
C ILE A 21 -41.43 -0.69 -12.77
N PRO A 22 -42.20 -0.40 -11.71
CA PRO A 22 -42.05 0.82 -10.94
C PRO A 22 -40.64 0.97 -10.33
N PRO A 23 -40.24 2.19 -9.95
CA PRO A 23 -39.01 2.41 -9.19
C PRO A 23 -38.97 1.54 -7.92
N HIS A 24 -37.83 0.91 -7.67
CA HIS A 24 -37.56 0.09 -6.48
C HIS A 24 -38.51 -1.12 -6.30
N ASP A 25 -39.20 -1.55 -7.36
CA ASP A 25 -40.12 -2.70 -7.36
C ASP A 25 -39.52 -3.88 -8.15
N THR A 26 -39.93 -5.10 -7.82
CA THR A 26 -39.47 -6.34 -8.47
C THR A 26 -40.60 -7.01 -9.24
N ARG A 27 -40.36 -7.38 -10.51
CA ARG A 27 -41.34 -8.04 -11.38
C ARG A 27 -40.73 -9.20 -12.16
N ASP A 28 -41.54 -10.22 -12.44
CA ASP A 28 -41.16 -11.34 -13.30
C ASP A 28 -41.17 -10.95 -14.78
N VAL A 29 -40.01 -11.01 -15.44
CA VAL A 29 -39.81 -10.61 -16.84
C VAL A 29 -39.15 -11.71 -17.67
N ASP A 30 -39.29 -11.63 -19.00
CA ASP A 30 -38.62 -12.55 -19.92
C ASP A 30 -37.14 -12.14 -20.07
N PRO A 31 -36.18 -13.02 -19.74
CA PRO A 31 -34.74 -12.71 -19.80
C PRO A 31 -34.27 -12.36 -21.22
N ARG A 32 -34.98 -12.80 -22.26
CA ARG A 32 -34.63 -12.49 -23.66
C ARG A 32 -34.98 -11.06 -24.06
N LEU A 33 -35.87 -10.40 -23.30
CA LEU A 33 -36.33 -9.03 -23.55
C LEU A 33 -35.60 -7.99 -22.70
N LEU A 34 -34.81 -8.44 -21.73
CA LEU A 34 -33.84 -7.60 -21.05
C LEU A 34 -32.68 -7.33 -22.02
N ALA A 35 -32.85 -6.31 -22.88
CA ALA A 35 -31.81 -5.86 -23.80
C ALA A 35 -30.58 -5.41 -22.98
N GLY A 36 -29.59 -6.29 -22.84
CA GLY A 36 -28.33 -5.99 -22.16
C GLY A 36 -28.28 -6.23 -20.64
N ALA A 37 -29.28 -6.87 -20.02
CA ALA A 37 -29.13 -7.26 -18.61
C ALA A 37 -28.32 -8.55 -18.52
N THR A 38 -27.00 -8.37 -18.54
CA THR A 38 -26.08 -9.28 -17.85
C THR A 38 -26.75 -9.73 -16.57
N THR A 39 -26.80 -11.04 -16.38
CA THR A 39 -27.23 -11.67 -15.14
C THR A 39 -26.19 -11.37 -14.06
N GLU A 40 -26.12 -10.12 -13.60
CA GLU A 40 -25.32 -9.73 -12.44
C GLU A 40 -26.26 -9.72 -11.23
N SER A 41 -26.53 -10.92 -10.75
CA SER A 41 -26.80 -11.10 -9.31
C SER A 41 -25.57 -10.57 -8.57
N PRO A 42 -25.74 -9.86 -7.44
CA PRO A 42 -24.66 -9.13 -6.80
C PRO A 42 -23.71 -10.12 -6.13
N ALA A 43 -22.64 -10.47 -6.83
CA ALA A 43 -21.36 -10.36 -6.16
C ALA A 43 -21.04 -8.88 -6.27
N PRO A 44 -20.75 -8.12 -5.19
CA PRO A 44 -19.77 -7.08 -5.39
C PRO A 44 -18.64 -7.79 -6.12
N ALA A 45 -18.28 -7.32 -7.31
CA ALA A 45 -16.97 -7.62 -7.79
C ALA A 45 -16.08 -7.40 -6.58
N ALA A 46 -15.38 -8.44 -6.15
CA ALA A 46 -14.06 -8.18 -5.64
C ALA A 46 -13.38 -7.51 -6.84
N GLU A 47 -13.61 -6.21 -7.00
CA GLU A 47 -12.54 -5.31 -7.35
C GLU A 47 -11.42 -5.84 -6.47
N ASP A 48 -10.36 -6.35 -7.10
CA ASP A 48 -9.10 -6.51 -6.41
C ASP A 48 -8.78 -5.10 -5.90
N ASP A 49 -9.37 -4.78 -4.75
CA ASP A 49 -9.25 -3.54 -4.01
C ASP A 49 -7.83 -3.66 -3.47
N ASP A 50 -6.87 -3.43 -4.36
CA ASP A 50 -5.50 -3.21 -3.96
C ASP A 50 -5.64 -2.04 -2.99
N PRO A 51 -5.44 -2.25 -1.67
CA PRO A 51 -5.86 -1.29 -0.65
C PRO A 51 -5.15 0.05 -0.84
N LEU A 52 -4.04 0.03 -1.58
CA LEU A 52 -3.30 1.21 -2.03
C LEU A 52 -4.06 2.06 -3.05
N LEU A 53 -4.84 1.47 -3.97
CA LEU A 53 -5.66 2.19 -4.93
C LEU A 53 -6.79 2.98 -4.23
N ALA A 54 -7.39 2.41 -3.18
CA ALA A 54 -8.37 3.12 -2.35
C ALA A 54 -7.74 4.34 -1.66
N ILE A 55 -6.48 4.25 -1.22
CA ILE A 55 -5.72 5.37 -0.63
C ILE A 55 -5.39 6.42 -1.70
N LEU A 56 -5.05 6.00 -2.92
CA LEU A 56 -4.85 6.92 -4.03
C LEU A 56 -6.14 7.66 -4.39
N ASP A 57 -7.30 7.02 -4.27
CA ASP A 57 -8.59 7.66 -4.51
C ASP A 57 -9.06 8.58 -3.40
N ALA A 58 -8.60 8.34 -2.17
CA ALA A 58 -8.85 9.24 -1.06
C ALA A 58 -8.25 10.65 -1.27
N LYS A 59 -8.83 11.62 -0.56
CA LYS A 59 -8.28 12.99 -0.46
C LYS A 59 -6.90 12.95 0.18
N VAL A 60 -5.99 13.81 -0.28
CA VAL A 60 -4.59 13.88 0.20
C VAL A 60 -4.49 13.90 1.73
N GLY A 61 -5.32 14.68 2.43
CA GLY A 61 -5.30 14.71 3.89
C GLY A 61 -5.67 13.38 4.55
N ALA A 62 -6.63 12.63 3.98
CA ALA A 62 -7.00 11.31 4.48
C ALA A 62 -5.93 10.27 4.17
N ALA A 63 -5.31 10.35 2.99
CA ALA A 63 -4.19 9.48 2.60
C ALA A 63 -2.98 9.68 3.53
N ILE A 64 -2.63 10.93 3.87
CA ILE A 64 -1.53 11.25 4.79
C ILE A 64 -1.76 10.67 6.18
N VAL A 65 -2.99 10.78 6.70
CA VAL A 65 -3.37 10.22 8.02
C VAL A 65 -3.23 8.68 8.04
N GLY A 66 -3.40 8.02 6.89
CA GLY A 66 -3.28 6.57 6.76
C GLY A 66 -1.84 6.04 6.64
N LEU A 67 -0.85 6.88 6.30
CA LEU A 67 0.53 6.43 6.05
C LEU A 67 1.16 5.61 7.20
N PRO A 68 0.98 5.98 8.49
CA PRO A 68 1.59 5.23 9.59
C PRO A 68 1.04 3.81 9.74
N ALA A 69 -0.16 3.52 9.20
CA ALA A 69 -0.77 2.20 9.27
C ALA A 69 -0.24 1.23 8.20
N LEU A 70 0.45 1.74 7.18
CA LEU A 70 1.01 0.93 6.09
C LEU A 70 2.32 0.25 6.52
N SER A 71 2.58 -0.95 5.99
CA SER A 71 3.90 -1.57 6.06
C SER A 71 4.93 -0.80 5.22
N ASN A 72 6.21 -1.12 5.39
CA ASN A 72 7.29 -0.48 4.62
C ASN A 72 7.16 -0.77 3.11
N GLU A 73 6.77 -2.00 2.76
CA GLU A 73 6.57 -2.42 1.37
C GLU A 73 5.37 -1.71 0.74
N GLU A 74 4.27 -1.58 1.49
CA GLU A 74 3.07 -0.84 1.06
C GLU A 74 3.35 0.65 0.89
N LEU A 75 4.12 1.26 1.80
CA LEU A 75 4.47 2.67 1.75
C LEU A 75 5.37 2.99 0.54
N ALA A 76 6.33 2.12 0.22
CA ALA A 76 7.16 2.25 -0.97
C ALA A 76 6.31 2.13 -2.26
N ARG A 77 5.48 1.08 -2.33
CA ARG A 77 4.59 0.83 -3.48
C ARG A 77 3.58 1.96 -3.69
N LEU A 78 3.03 2.53 -2.62
CA LEU A 78 2.14 3.69 -2.69
C LEU A 78 2.85 4.91 -3.28
N GLY A 79 4.12 5.13 -2.92
CA GLY A 79 4.94 6.21 -3.48
C GLY A 79 5.15 6.08 -4.98
N GLU A 80 5.44 4.87 -5.46
CA GLU A 80 5.60 4.57 -6.89
C GLU A 80 4.29 4.78 -7.67
N LEU A 81 3.19 4.26 -7.14
CA LEU A 81 1.86 4.42 -7.75
C LEU A 81 1.42 5.89 -7.77
N GLU A 82 1.63 6.63 -6.69
CA GLU A 82 1.28 8.05 -6.62
C GLU A 82 2.10 8.85 -7.65
N ALA A 83 3.41 8.62 -7.75
CA ALA A 83 4.27 9.28 -8.72
C ALA A 83 3.89 8.97 -10.18
N ALA A 84 3.45 7.74 -10.46
CA ALA A 84 3.05 7.30 -11.80
C ALA A 84 1.66 7.80 -12.22
N HIS A 85 0.71 7.93 -11.29
CA HIS A 85 -0.70 8.22 -11.59
C HIS A 85 -1.11 9.66 -11.34
N LYS A 86 -1.16 10.10 -10.07
CA LYS A 86 -1.78 11.37 -9.65
C LYS A 86 -0.76 12.47 -9.37
N ASN A 87 0.49 12.10 -9.09
CA ASN A 87 1.66 12.95 -8.88
C ASN A 87 1.40 14.13 -7.91
N ARG A 88 0.67 13.87 -6.82
CA ARG A 88 0.33 14.88 -5.82
C ARG A 88 1.56 15.14 -4.95
N LYS A 89 2.25 16.25 -5.22
CA LYS A 89 3.50 16.66 -4.53
C LYS A 89 3.41 16.52 -3.01
N THR A 90 2.33 17.01 -2.41
CA THR A 90 2.13 16.95 -0.95
C THR A 90 2.08 15.53 -0.40
N LEU A 91 1.49 14.58 -1.14
CA LEU A 91 1.44 13.18 -0.72
C LEU A 91 2.79 12.50 -0.92
N ILE A 92 3.48 12.78 -2.03
CA ILE A 92 4.83 12.26 -2.30
C ILE A 92 5.82 12.72 -1.21
N GLU A 93 5.79 14.00 -0.85
CA GLU A 93 6.60 14.55 0.25
C GLU A 93 6.27 13.88 1.57
N ALA A 94 4.98 13.69 1.89
CA ALA A 94 4.56 13.01 3.12
C ALA A 94 5.03 11.55 3.18
N ILE A 95 4.97 10.81 2.07
CA ILE A 95 5.47 9.43 1.96
C ILE A 95 6.99 9.39 2.20
N ALA A 96 7.74 10.33 1.62
CA ALA A 96 9.19 10.40 1.81
C ALA A 96 9.57 10.72 3.26
N VAL A 97 8.85 11.64 3.90
CA VAL A 97 9.04 11.98 5.33
C VAL A 97 8.77 10.75 6.22
N GLU A 98 7.68 10.02 5.98
CA GLU A 98 7.35 8.81 6.74
C GLU A 98 8.42 7.71 6.55
N GLN A 99 8.90 7.49 5.33
CA GLN A 99 9.98 6.52 5.08
C GLN A 99 11.27 6.88 5.81
N LEU A 100 11.65 8.17 5.82
CA LEU A 100 12.83 8.64 6.54
C LEU A 100 12.68 8.42 8.04
N ALA A 101 11.54 8.80 8.63
CA ALA A 101 11.28 8.63 10.06
C ALA A 101 11.38 7.16 10.50
N ARG A 102 10.92 6.23 9.64
CA ARG A 102 11.04 4.78 9.90
C ARG A 102 12.47 4.29 9.80
N ALA A 103 13.24 4.78 8.83
CA ALA A 103 14.65 4.45 8.70
C ALA A 103 15.46 4.94 9.92
N GLU A 104 15.20 6.15 10.40
CA GLU A 104 15.82 6.69 11.61
C GLU A 104 15.46 5.87 12.86
N LYS A 105 14.18 5.49 12.99
CA LYS A 105 13.73 4.63 14.09
C LYS A 105 14.38 3.24 14.05
N ALA A 106 14.46 2.63 12.86
CA ALA A 106 15.13 1.35 12.68
C ALA A 106 16.64 1.44 12.97
N ALA A 107 17.30 2.54 12.59
CA ALA A 107 18.71 2.78 12.90
C ALA A 107 18.95 2.97 14.40
N ALA A 108 18.05 3.65 15.11
CA ALA A 108 18.12 3.81 16.56
C ALA A 108 17.88 2.50 17.32
N GLU A 109 16.95 1.66 16.85
CA GLU A 109 16.62 0.36 17.46
C GLU A 109 17.70 -0.71 17.21
N ASN A 110 18.50 -0.56 16.15
CA ASN A 110 19.53 -1.53 15.75
C ASN A 110 20.95 -1.08 16.11
N THR A 111 21.14 -0.56 17.32
CA THR A 111 22.48 -0.35 17.88
C THR A 111 22.98 -1.67 18.47
N PRO A 112 23.81 -2.49 17.78
CA PRO A 112 24.67 -3.42 18.49
C PRO A 112 25.53 -2.56 19.40
N GLY A 113 25.54 -2.91 20.68
CA GLY A 113 26.24 -2.14 21.70
C GLY A 113 27.62 -1.70 21.24
N ALA A 114 27.94 -0.45 21.51
CA ALA A 114 29.30 -0.05 21.75
C ALA A 114 29.86 -0.99 22.84
N SER A 115 30.41 -2.12 22.44
CA SER A 115 31.54 -2.71 23.13
C SER A 115 32.73 -1.84 22.77
N ASP A 116 32.80 -0.68 23.43
CA ASP A 116 34.07 -0.08 23.79
C ASP A 116 34.80 -1.12 24.64
N ASP A 117 35.51 -2.02 23.98
CA ASP A 117 36.66 -2.68 24.57
C ASP A 117 37.88 -1.88 24.10
N PRO A 118 38.34 -0.88 24.87
CA PRO A 118 39.70 -0.42 24.73
C PRO A 118 40.58 -1.52 25.30
N ALA A 119 40.81 -2.57 24.51
CA ALA A 119 41.97 -3.42 24.70
C ALA A 119 43.18 -2.53 24.40
N ASP A 120 43.59 -1.82 25.45
CA ASP A 120 44.93 -1.37 25.75
C ASP A 120 45.92 -2.27 25.02
N ASP A 121 46.58 -1.71 24.00
CA ASP A 121 47.69 -2.31 23.29
C ASP A 121 48.93 -2.02 24.13
N PRO A 122 49.42 -2.93 25.00
CA PRO A 122 50.75 -2.77 25.54
C PRO A 122 51.71 -3.11 24.41
N ALA A 123 52.13 -2.09 23.68
CA ALA A 123 53.26 -2.18 22.78
C ALA A 123 54.42 -2.94 23.45
N PRO A 124 54.87 -4.11 22.94
CA PRO A 124 56.18 -4.59 23.30
C PRO A 124 57.17 -3.77 22.47
N ASN A 125 57.71 -2.72 23.08
CA ASN A 125 58.91 -2.07 22.57
C ASN A 125 60.01 -3.13 22.42
N GLY A 126 60.25 -3.53 21.17
CA GLY A 126 61.45 -4.25 20.78
C GLY A 126 62.66 -3.35 20.98
N ALA A 127 63.36 -3.53 22.11
CA ALA A 127 64.75 -3.14 22.24
C ALA A 127 65.58 -4.39 21.89
N GLY A 128 66.15 -4.37 20.68
CA GLY A 128 66.91 -5.47 20.12
C GLY A 128 68.16 -5.81 20.92
N GLU A 129 68.36 -7.12 21.11
CA GLU A 129 69.69 -7.70 21.25
C GLU A 129 70.44 -7.54 19.92
N ALA A 130 71.56 -6.82 19.94
CA ALA A 130 72.64 -7.00 18.98
C ALA A 130 73.94 -7.08 19.80
N GLY A 131 74.45 -8.30 19.94
CA GLY A 131 75.75 -8.55 20.55
C GLY A 131 76.91 -8.14 19.65
N GLY A 132 78.01 -7.79 20.32
CA GLY A 132 79.35 -8.28 19.97
C GLY A 132 80.12 -7.60 18.83
N GLY A 133 81.25 -6.98 19.19
CA GLY A 133 82.48 -7.10 18.40
C GLY A 133 83.35 -5.85 18.31
N GLY A 134 84.51 -5.91 18.98
CA GLY A 134 85.73 -5.21 18.56
C GLY A 134 86.12 -3.98 19.38
N GLU A 135 87.24 -4.06 20.11
CA GLU A 135 88.44 -3.29 19.81
C GLU A 135 89.58 -3.68 20.79
N ASP A 136 90.76 -3.79 20.18
CA ASP A 136 92.16 -4.09 20.57
C ASP A 136 92.59 -4.39 22.02
#